data_AF-A0A7J8ACF1-F1
#
_entry.id   AF-A0A7J8ACF1-F1
#
_cell.length_a   1.000
_cell.length_b   1.000
_cell.length_c   1.000
_cell.angle_alpha   90.00
_cell.angle_beta   90.00
_cell.angle_gamma   90.00
#
_symmetry.space_group_name_H-M   'P 1'
#
loop_
_entity.id
_entity.type
_entity.pdbx_description
1 polymer ?
#
loop_
_entity_poly.entity_id
_entity_poly.type
_entity_poly.pdbx_seq_one_letter_code
_entity_poly.pdbx_strand_id
1 'polypeptide(L)'
;MWYVSTRGMAPRVDFEGALFSGYAPDGGLFMPEELPQLGRETLRQWSALSYPSLVAELCALFIGPELIPRDDLNDLIQRAFRRFRHREVVHLSRLRDGLNVLELWHGATYAFKDLSLSCTAQFLQYFLQKRGKHVTVVVGTSGDTGSAAIESVREAKNVGIIVLLPQGHCTKIQERQMTTVLEENVHVFGVEGNSDELDEPIKAVFADVAFVKKHNLMSLNSINWSRVLVQMAHHFFAYFQCVPSLDMHPLPTVEVVVPTGAAGNLAAGCIAQKMGLPVHLVAAVNCNDIIHRAVQRGDFSLSEAVKPTFASAMDIQVPYNMERVFWLLSGSDCQMTRGLMEQFERTQNVRLPEELQSKPSPVLSGPCLCSQVSRSCCGCWTEPRNSSGDPSSGVKGDALHPDAEE
;
A
#
# COMPACT_ATOMS: atom_id res chain seq x y z
N MET A 1 -5.48 19.85 8.22
CA MET A 1 -6.28 18.70 7.77
C MET A 1 -6.60 17.83 8.97
N TRP A 2 -7.86 17.40 9.13
CA TRP A 2 -8.28 16.46 10.18
C TRP A 2 -8.56 15.07 9.60
N TYR A 3 -8.44 14.05 10.45
CA TYR A 3 -8.67 12.66 10.13
C TYR A 3 -9.73 12.08 11.06
N VAL A 4 -10.66 11.32 10.47
CA VAL A 4 -11.77 10.67 11.16
C VAL A 4 -11.68 9.16 10.98
N SER A 5 -12.27 8.41 11.91
CA SER A 5 -12.42 6.96 11.76
C SER A 5 -13.52 6.64 10.75
N THR A 6 -13.30 5.64 9.91
CA THR A 6 -14.30 5.03 9.02
C THR A 6 -15.52 4.48 9.76
N ARG A 7 -15.44 4.26 11.09
CA ARG A 7 -16.55 3.78 11.94
C ARG A 7 -17.22 4.89 12.77
N GLY A 8 -16.65 6.10 12.75
CA GLY A 8 -17.27 7.34 13.25
C GLY A 8 -17.44 7.47 14.77
N MET A 9 -16.85 6.58 15.58
CA MET A 9 -16.96 6.61 17.04
C MET A 9 -15.66 7.04 17.73
N ALA A 10 -14.59 7.27 16.98
CA ALA A 10 -13.35 7.82 17.48
C ALA A 10 -13.27 9.36 17.38
N PRO A 11 -12.57 10.03 18.31
CA PRO A 11 -12.21 11.43 18.15
C PRO A 11 -11.40 11.65 16.87
N ARG A 12 -11.61 12.80 16.21
CA ARG A 12 -10.75 13.21 15.10
C ARG A 12 -9.32 13.47 15.57
N VAL A 13 -8.36 13.21 14.70
CA VAL A 13 -6.93 13.40 14.95
C VAL A 13 -6.30 14.19 13.81
N ASP A 14 -5.16 14.83 14.05
CA ASP A 14 -4.35 15.44 13.00
C ASP A 14 -3.50 14.37 12.27
N PHE A 15 -2.66 14.78 11.32
CA PHE A 15 -1.80 13.83 10.59
C PHE A 15 -0.86 13.08 11.53
N GLU A 16 -0.29 13.76 12.54
CA GLU A 16 0.59 13.11 13.50
C GLU A 16 -0.14 12.02 14.28
N GLY A 17 -1.35 12.31 14.77
CA GLY A 17 -2.18 11.33 15.44
C GLY A 17 -2.53 10.15 14.54
N ALA A 18 -2.89 10.39 13.28
CA ALA A 18 -3.16 9.32 12.31
C ALA A 18 -1.91 8.48 11.98
N LEU A 19 -0.73 9.12 11.91
CA LEU A 19 0.56 8.48 11.63
C LEU A 19 1.01 7.53 12.74
N PHE A 20 0.87 7.95 14.01
CA PHE A 20 1.21 7.12 15.17
C PHE A 20 0.13 6.10 15.54
N SER A 21 -1.01 6.12 14.84
CA SER A 21 -2.09 5.18 15.05
C SER A 21 -2.03 4.01 14.07
N GLY A 22 -2.42 2.83 14.54
CA GLY A 22 -2.77 1.72 13.65
C GLY A 22 -4.25 1.82 13.27
N TYR A 23 -5.09 1.22 14.11
CA TYR A 23 -6.54 1.43 14.09
C TYR A 23 -6.91 2.66 14.92
N ALA A 24 -8.05 3.25 14.59
CA ALA A 24 -8.73 4.18 15.48
C ALA A 24 -9.25 3.43 16.73
N PRO A 25 -9.48 4.14 17.85
CA PRO A 25 -9.99 3.53 19.09
C PRO A 25 -11.29 2.71 18.96
N ASP A 26 -12.08 2.95 17.91
CA ASP A 26 -13.32 2.23 17.61
C ASP A 26 -13.12 1.03 16.65
N GLY A 27 -11.85 0.65 16.40
CA GLY A 27 -11.47 -0.42 15.47
C GLY A 27 -11.47 -0.01 14.00
N GLY A 28 -11.87 1.22 13.67
CA GLY A 28 -11.89 1.70 12.29
C GLY A 28 -10.51 2.13 11.78
N LEU A 29 -10.49 2.57 10.53
CA LEU A 29 -9.31 3.10 9.85
C LEU A 29 -9.40 4.62 9.74
N PHE A 30 -8.27 5.32 9.89
CA PHE A 30 -8.25 6.76 9.66
C PHE A 30 -8.33 7.09 8.17
N MET A 31 -9.19 8.07 7.85
CA MET A 31 -9.37 8.72 6.56
C MET A 31 -9.44 10.24 6.76
N PRO A 32 -9.00 11.06 5.79
CA PRO A 32 -9.17 12.50 5.88
C PRO A 32 -10.66 12.86 5.94
N GLU A 33 -11.00 13.86 6.76
CA GLU A 33 -12.38 14.35 6.93
C GLU A 33 -12.97 14.82 5.60
N GLU A 34 -12.14 15.40 4.73
CA GLU A 34 -12.49 15.83 3.38
C GLU A 34 -11.39 15.44 2.37
N LEU A 35 -11.78 15.07 1.15
CA LEU A 35 -10.84 14.80 0.06
C LEU A 35 -10.66 16.04 -0.83
N PRO A 36 -9.43 16.59 -0.94
CA PRO A 36 -9.14 17.70 -1.84
C PRO A 36 -9.52 17.35 -3.28
N GLN A 37 -10.26 18.25 -3.93
CA GLN A 37 -10.63 18.11 -5.34
C GLN A 37 -9.59 18.80 -6.22
N LEU A 38 -8.98 18.05 -7.14
CA LEU A 38 -7.94 18.54 -8.03
C LEU A 38 -8.54 18.96 -9.37
N GLY A 39 -8.34 20.23 -9.71
CA GLY A 39 -8.72 20.76 -11.01
C GLY A 39 -7.76 20.35 -12.11
N ARG A 40 -8.21 20.51 -13.36
CA ARG A 40 -7.40 20.25 -14.57
C ARG A 40 -6.07 20.99 -14.57
N GLU A 41 -6.06 22.25 -14.12
CA GLU A 41 -4.84 23.05 -14.10
C GLU A 41 -3.79 22.46 -13.15
N THR A 42 -4.21 21.98 -11.98
CA THR A 42 -3.33 21.28 -11.04
C THR A 42 -2.79 19.98 -11.65
N LEU A 43 -3.65 19.17 -12.27
CA LEU A 43 -3.21 17.93 -12.96
C LEU A 43 -2.19 18.23 -14.07
N ARG A 44 -2.41 19.29 -14.86
CA ARG A 44 -1.47 19.74 -15.89
C ARG A 44 -0.13 20.14 -15.29
N GLN A 45 -0.12 20.97 -14.25
CA GLN A 45 1.11 21.40 -13.59
C GLN A 45 1.87 20.22 -12.99
N TRP A 46 1.16 19.30 -12.35
CA TRP A 46 1.74 18.14 -11.69
C TRP A 46 2.30 17.09 -12.64
N SER A 47 1.81 17.05 -13.89
CA SER A 47 2.34 16.13 -14.91
C SER A 47 3.80 16.35 -15.29
N ALA A 48 4.33 17.54 -15.03
CA ALA A 48 5.73 17.88 -15.28
C ALA A 48 6.64 17.60 -14.06
N LEU A 49 6.08 17.15 -12.93
CA LEU A 49 6.84 16.91 -11.72
C LEU A 49 7.58 15.58 -11.75
N SER A 50 8.76 15.55 -11.14
CA SER A 50 9.41 14.30 -10.77
C SER A 50 8.55 13.52 -9.77
N TYR A 51 8.72 12.20 -9.69
CA TYR A 51 7.98 11.39 -8.73
C TYR A 51 8.15 11.87 -7.27
N PRO A 52 9.36 12.17 -6.76
CA PRO A 52 9.52 12.76 -5.42
C PRO A 52 8.78 14.09 -5.25
N SER A 53 8.83 14.98 -6.24
CA SER A 53 8.11 16.26 -6.18
C SER A 53 6.60 16.05 -6.14
N LEU A 54 6.07 15.10 -6.93
CA LEU A 54 4.66 14.75 -6.92
C LEU A 54 4.21 14.17 -5.58
N VAL A 55 5.03 13.30 -4.96
CA VAL A 55 4.78 12.79 -3.61
C VAL A 55 4.72 13.95 -2.61
N ALA A 56 5.64 14.92 -2.68
CA ALA A 56 5.63 16.08 -1.80
C ALA A 56 4.38 16.95 -1.98
N GLU A 57 3.93 17.19 -3.22
CA GLU A 57 2.70 17.94 -3.47
C GLU A 57 1.46 17.23 -2.93
N LEU A 58 1.35 15.92 -3.15
CA LEU A 58 0.25 15.13 -2.60
C LEU A 58 0.29 15.15 -1.08
N CYS A 59 1.44 14.89 -0.45
CA CYS A 59 1.57 14.94 1.01
C CYS A 59 1.19 16.32 1.58
N ALA A 60 1.54 17.42 0.92
CA ALA A 60 1.22 18.77 1.38
C ALA A 60 -0.29 19.08 1.42
N LEU A 61 -1.11 18.35 0.65
CA LEU A 61 -2.58 18.48 0.74
C LEU A 61 -3.16 17.85 2.02
N PHE A 62 -2.46 16.86 2.56
CA PHE A 62 -2.94 16.04 3.68
C PHE A 62 -2.18 16.32 4.99
N ILE A 63 -1.02 16.98 4.90
CA ILE A 63 -0.18 17.36 6.02
C ILE A 63 -0.11 18.87 6.06
N GLY A 64 -0.70 19.48 7.09
CA GLY A 64 -0.70 20.93 7.24
C GLY A 64 0.72 21.48 7.51
N PRO A 65 1.06 22.67 6.97
CA PRO A 65 2.37 23.29 7.16
C PRO A 65 2.70 23.60 8.63
N GLU A 66 1.69 23.68 9.50
CA GLU A 66 1.83 23.80 10.95
C GLU A 66 2.42 22.55 11.61
N LEU A 67 2.24 21.37 10.99
CA LEU A 67 2.79 20.10 11.47
C LEU A 67 4.18 19.85 10.88
N ILE A 68 4.27 19.95 9.55
CA ILE A 68 5.53 19.79 8.79
C ILE A 68 5.62 20.94 7.78
N PRO A 69 6.49 21.94 8.00
CA PRO A 69 6.76 23.02 7.05
C PRO A 69 7.15 22.49 5.66
N ARG A 70 6.89 23.28 4.62
CA ARG A 70 7.08 22.80 3.23
C ARG A 70 8.52 22.36 2.92
N ASP A 71 9.51 23.11 3.41
CA ASP A 71 10.92 22.78 3.20
C ASP A 71 11.31 21.47 3.90
N ASP A 72 10.84 21.28 5.15
CA ASP A 72 11.02 20.03 5.90
C ASP A 72 10.35 18.86 5.16
N LEU A 73 9.12 19.05 4.65
CA LEU A 73 8.41 18.01 3.91
C LEU A 73 9.19 17.60 2.65
N ASN A 74 9.66 18.58 1.86
CA ASN A 74 10.47 18.31 0.67
C ASN A 74 11.73 17.51 1.03
N ASP A 75 12.46 17.92 2.07
CA ASP A 75 13.67 17.25 2.54
C ASP A 75 13.40 15.81 3.03
N LEU A 76 12.30 15.59 3.79
CA LEU A 76 11.87 14.27 4.21
C LEU A 76 11.59 13.34 3.02
N ILE A 77 10.89 13.83 1.98
CA ILE A 77 10.62 13.04 0.78
C ILE A 77 11.91 12.73 0.01
N GLN A 78 12.83 13.69 -0.13
CA GLN A 78 14.12 13.44 -0.77
C GLN A 78 14.94 12.38 -0.01
N ARG A 79 14.98 12.47 1.33
CA ARG A 79 15.63 11.44 2.16
C ARG A 79 15.00 10.07 2.02
N ALA A 80 13.67 9.99 1.94
CA ALA A 80 12.94 8.73 1.78
C ALA A 80 13.37 7.98 0.51
N PHE A 81 13.60 8.69 -0.59
CA PHE A 81 13.93 8.08 -1.87
C PHE A 81 15.44 7.95 -2.16
N ARG A 82 16.32 8.38 -1.25
CA ARG A 82 17.78 8.37 -1.47
C ARG A 82 18.39 6.98 -1.74
N ARG A 83 17.75 5.91 -1.26
CA ARG A 83 18.21 4.52 -1.38
C ARG A 83 17.61 3.78 -2.58
N PHE A 84 16.86 4.49 -3.44
CA PHE A 84 16.34 3.93 -4.68
C PHE A 84 17.42 3.93 -5.75
N ARG A 85 17.52 2.79 -6.45
CA ARG A 85 18.58 2.57 -7.44
C ARG A 85 18.27 3.23 -8.78
N HIS A 86 16.99 3.41 -9.07
CA HIS A 86 16.54 4.10 -10.26
C HIS A 86 16.41 5.60 -9.98
N ARG A 87 17.00 6.44 -10.84
CA ARG A 87 17.02 7.90 -10.66
C ARG A 87 15.62 8.51 -10.58
N GLU A 88 14.67 7.93 -11.31
CA GLU A 88 13.28 8.40 -11.34
C GLU A 88 12.42 7.81 -10.19
N VAL A 89 12.99 6.96 -9.34
CA VAL A 89 12.32 6.20 -8.25
C VAL A 89 11.34 5.14 -8.77
N VAL A 90 10.45 5.51 -9.68
CA VAL A 90 9.53 4.64 -10.41
C VAL A 90 9.75 4.81 -11.92
N HIS A 91 9.46 3.79 -12.71
CA HIS A 91 9.63 3.84 -14.17
C HIS A 91 8.41 3.24 -14.89
N LEU A 92 8.02 3.77 -16.04
CA LEU A 92 6.94 3.22 -16.86
C LEU A 92 7.52 2.50 -18.08
N SER A 93 7.57 1.17 -18.02
CA SER A 93 7.97 0.32 -19.13
C SER A 93 6.82 0.12 -20.11
N ARG A 94 7.00 0.56 -21.36
CA ARG A 94 6.00 0.39 -22.42
C ARG A 94 6.17 -0.96 -23.12
N LEU A 95 5.11 -1.75 -23.15
CA LEU A 95 5.01 -3.03 -23.86
C LEU A 95 4.18 -2.85 -25.15
N ARG A 96 3.90 -3.96 -25.84
CA ARG A 96 3.10 -3.96 -27.07
C ARG A 96 1.64 -3.60 -26.79
N ASP A 97 0.94 -3.15 -27.83
CA ASP A 97 -0.52 -2.93 -27.83
C ASP A 97 -1.03 -1.97 -26.74
N GLY A 98 -0.19 -1.00 -26.34
CA GLY A 98 -0.55 0.00 -25.33
C GLY A 98 -0.53 -0.52 -23.89
N LEU A 99 -0.08 -1.76 -23.65
CA LEU A 99 0.17 -2.27 -22.31
C LEU A 99 1.38 -1.57 -21.71
N ASN A 100 1.24 -1.04 -20.52
CA ASN A 100 2.35 -0.40 -19.78
C ASN A 100 2.50 -1.07 -18.41
N VAL A 101 3.74 -1.23 -17.98
CA VAL A 101 4.10 -1.76 -16.66
C VAL A 101 4.77 -0.65 -15.86
N LEU A 102 4.14 -0.25 -14.76
CA LEU A 102 4.74 0.68 -13.82
C LEU A 102 5.66 -0.09 -12.86
N GLU A 103 6.96 0.11 -13.02
CA GLU A 103 7.99 -0.49 -12.20
C GLU A 103 8.08 0.23 -10.85
N LEU A 104 7.65 -0.46 -9.79
CA LEU A 104 7.61 0.05 -8.42
C LEU A 104 8.66 -0.60 -7.50
N TRP A 105 9.60 -1.37 -8.05
CA TRP A 105 10.53 -2.24 -7.31
C TRP A 105 11.97 -1.75 -7.32
N HIS A 106 12.22 -0.46 -7.51
CA HIS A 106 13.59 0.07 -7.56
C HIS A 106 14.15 0.48 -6.19
N GLY A 107 13.41 0.22 -5.10
CA GLY A 107 13.86 0.44 -3.74
C GLY A 107 14.83 -0.64 -3.25
N ALA A 108 15.23 -0.55 -1.98
CA ALA A 108 16.25 -1.41 -1.39
C ALA A 108 15.83 -2.90 -1.32
N THR A 109 14.53 -3.17 -1.24
CA THR A 109 13.98 -4.52 -1.06
C THR A 109 13.34 -5.09 -2.32
N TYR A 110 13.37 -4.32 -3.42
CA TYR A 110 12.76 -4.69 -4.69
C TYR A 110 11.25 -4.91 -4.61
N ALA A 111 10.57 -4.16 -3.73
CA ALA A 111 9.12 -4.22 -3.59
C ALA A 111 8.50 -2.82 -3.53
N PHE A 112 7.27 -2.69 -4.06
CA PHE A 112 6.54 -1.41 -4.05
C PHE A 112 6.30 -0.84 -2.64
N LYS A 113 6.39 -1.67 -1.61
CA LYS A 113 6.23 -1.27 -0.21
C LYS A 113 7.34 -0.29 0.23
N ASP A 114 8.50 -0.34 -0.41
CA ASP A 114 9.61 0.59 -0.18
C ASP A 114 9.17 2.05 -0.35
N LEU A 115 8.32 2.33 -1.35
CA LEU A 115 7.89 3.68 -1.69
C LEU A 115 7.21 4.36 -0.50
N SER A 116 6.25 3.68 0.12
CA SER A 116 5.44 4.27 1.18
C SER A 116 6.02 4.09 2.57
N LEU A 117 6.73 3.00 2.83
CA LEU A 117 7.40 2.78 4.12
C LEU A 117 8.58 3.73 4.30
N SER A 118 9.37 4.00 3.26
CA SER A 118 10.49 4.95 3.36
C SER A 118 10.01 6.36 3.74
N CYS A 119 8.93 6.85 3.12
CA CYS A 119 8.33 8.14 3.49
C CYS A 119 7.72 8.12 4.89
N THR A 120 6.99 7.05 5.24
CA THR A 120 6.37 6.90 6.56
C THR A 120 7.43 6.91 7.67
N ALA A 121 8.55 6.24 7.48
CA ALA A 121 9.66 6.24 8.43
C ALA A 121 10.31 7.61 8.58
N GLN A 122 10.40 8.41 7.51
CA GLN A 122 10.89 9.80 7.61
C GLN A 122 9.92 10.66 8.43
N PHE A 123 8.61 10.56 8.19
CA PHE A 123 7.62 11.30 8.98
C PHE A 123 7.64 10.91 10.46
N LEU A 124 7.73 9.61 10.76
CA LEU A 124 7.86 9.14 12.14
C LEU A 124 9.11 9.73 12.82
N GLN A 125 10.27 9.61 12.16
CA GLN A 125 11.51 10.14 12.70
C GLN A 125 11.44 11.65 12.95
N TYR A 126 10.82 12.42 12.05
CA TYR A 126 10.62 13.87 12.21
C TYR A 126 9.90 14.20 13.52
N PHE A 127 8.72 13.60 13.75
CA PHE A 127 7.94 13.88 14.95
C PHE A 127 8.58 13.31 16.22
N LEU A 128 9.18 12.13 16.15
CA LEU A 128 9.88 11.52 17.29
C LEU A 128 11.10 12.33 17.71
N GLN A 129 11.88 12.85 16.76
CA GLN A 129 13.02 13.74 17.04
C GLN A 129 12.55 15.04 17.68
N LYS A 130 11.53 15.69 17.10
CA LYS A 130 10.92 16.93 17.63
C LYS A 130 10.42 16.76 19.07
N ARG A 131 9.96 15.57 19.44
CA ARG A 131 9.41 15.25 20.76
C ARG A 131 10.41 14.58 21.72
N GLY A 132 11.62 14.24 21.27
CA GLY A 132 12.57 13.45 22.04
C GLY A 132 12.03 12.08 22.48
N LYS A 133 11.22 11.43 21.63
CA LYS A 133 10.57 10.15 21.92
C LYS A 133 11.15 9.01 21.07
N HIS A 134 10.85 7.79 21.50
CA HIS A 134 11.15 6.56 20.77
C HIS A 134 9.89 5.72 20.61
N VAL A 135 9.86 4.85 19.59
CA VAL A 135 8.80 3.85 19.39
C VAL A 135 9.42 2.52 19.02
N THR A 136 8.68 1.44 19.31
CA THR A 136 9.01 0.10 18.83
C THR A 136 7.91 -0.35 17.88
N VAL A 137 8.29 -0.55 16.62
CA VAL A 137 7.40 -1.06 15.58
C VAL A 137 7.29 -2.58 15.71
N VAL A 138 6.08 -3.11 15.69
CA VAL A 138 5.83 -4.56 15.61
C VAL A 138 5.16 -4.87 14.27
N VAL A 139 5.76 -5.80 13.51
CA VAL A 139 5.29 -6.21 12.18
C VAL A 139 5.21 -7.73 12.10
N GLY A 140 4.04 -8.25 11.72
CA GLY A 140 3.88 -9.63 11.26
C GLY A 140 3.94 -9.65 9.73
N THR A 141 4.69 -10.58 9.15
CA THR A 141 4.83 -10.63 7.68
C THR A 141 5.24 -11.99 7.14
N SER A 142 4.73 -12.33 5.97
CA SER A 142 5.13 -13.49 5.17
C SER A 142 5.94 -13.11 3.92
N GLY A 143 6.53 -11.91 3.87
CA GLY A 143 7.28 -11.48 2.69
C GLY A 143 7.73 -10.03 2.77
N ASP A 144 7.44 -9.25 1.72
CA ASP A 144 8.11 -7.95 1.52
C ASP A 144 7.78 -6.86 2.55
N THR A 145 6.69 -6.98 3.32
CA THR A 145 6.35 -5.94 4.32
C THR A 145 7.42 -5.85 5.39
N GLY A 146 7.93 -7.00 5.86
CA GLY A 146 9.02 -7.06 6.84
C GLY A 146 10.30 -6.44 6.32
N SER A 147 10.76 -6.88 5.14
CA SER A 147 11.97 -6.35 4.49
C SER A 147 11.89 -4.83 4.35
N ALA A 148 10.80 -4.32 3.77
CA ALA A 148 10.64 -2.89 3.51
C ALA A 148 10.52 -2.08 4.81
N ALA A 149 9.88 -2.62 5.85
CA ALA A 149 9.78 -1.97 7.14
C ALA A 149 11.15 -1.87 7.81
N ILE A 150 11.92 -2.97 7.84
CA ILE A 150 13.29 -3.00 8.35
C ILE A 150 14.15 -1.97 7.61
N GLU A 151 14.22 -2.03 6.28
CA GLU A 151 15.03 -1.11 5.48
C GLU A 151 14.64 0.36 5.67
N SER A 152 13.36 0.64 5.94
CA SER A 152 12.90 2.02 6.17
C SER A 152 13.35 2.62 7.50
N VAL A 153 13.60 1.79 8.53
CA VAL A 153 13.92 2.24 9.90
C VAL A 153 15.29 1.77 10.41
N ARG A 154 16.04 0.99 9.63
CA ARG A 154 17.32 0.38 10.07
C ARG A 154 18.38 1.39 10.53
N GLU A 155 18.33 2.64 10.06
CA GLU A 155 19.24 3.72 10.49
C GLU A 155 18.60 4.69 11.52
N ALA A 156 17.36 4.43 11.93
CA ALA A 156 16.59 5.32 12.78
C ALA A 156 16.93 5.12 14.27
N LYS A 157 17.50 6.14 14.90
CA LYS A 157 17.93 6.10 16.31
C LYS A 157 16.78 6.04 17.32
N ASN A 158 15.59 6.42 16.90
CA ASN A 158 14.39 6.55 17.74
C ASN A 158 13.29 5.57 17.35
N VAL A 159 13.58 4.60 16.48
CA VAL A 159 12.65 3.57 16.05
C VAL A 159 13.32 2.21 16.19
N GLY A 160 12.83 1.38 17.09
CA GLY A 160 13.11 -0.06 17.09
C GLY A 160 12.11 -0.80 16.22
N ILE A 161 12.48 -1.97 15.69
CA ILE A 161 11.57 -2.84 14.95
C ILE A 161 11.69 -4.29 15.38
N ILE A 162 10.54 -4.92 15.61
CA ILE A 162 10.35 -6.34 15.86
C ILE A 162 9.54 -6.90 14.69
N VAL A 163 10.14 -7.85 13.97
CA VAL A 163 9.49 -8.55 12.85
C VAL A 163 9.26 -10.00 13.24
N LEU A 164 8.02 -10.46 13.15
CA LEU A 164 7.64 -11.86 13.28
C LEU A 164 7.50 -12.47 11.87
N LEU A 165 8.25 -13.54 11.62
CA LEU A 165 8.36 -14.19 10.31
C LEU A 165 7.96 -15.67 10.42
N PRO A 166 6.84 -16.10 9.80
CA PRO A 166 6.42 -17.50 9.82
C PRO A 166 7.43 -18.34 9.03
N GLN A 167 7.98 -19.37 9.67
CA GLN A 167 9.03 -20.21 9.08
C GLN A 167 8.53 -20.92 7.81
N GLY A 168 9.28 -20.86 6.72
CA GLY A 168 8.95 -21.53 5.46
C GLY A 168 7.81 -20.90 4.65
N HIS A 169 7.25 -19.78 5.10
CA HIS A 169 6.12 -19.11 4.46
C HIS A 169 6.51 -17.86 3.64
N CYS A 170 7.81 -17.64 3.42
CA CYS A 170 8.34 -16.62 2.51
C CYS A 170 9.46 -17.20 1.64
N THR A 171 9.83 -16.48 0.58
CA THR A 171 10.97 -16.88 -0.26
C THR A 171 12.30 -16.72 0.48
N LYS A 172 13.32 -17.51 0.12
CA LYS A 172 14.68 -17.38 0.68
C LYS A 172 15.26 -15.98 0.52
N ILE A 173 14.90 -15.27 -0.56
CA ILE A 173 15.35 -13.89 -0.79
C ILE A 173 14.72 -12.94 0.24
N GLN A 174 13.41 -13.04 0.47
CA GLN A 174 12.71 -12.23 1.47
C GLN A 174 13.21 -12.52 2.89
N GLU A 175 13.38 -13.80 3.25
CA GLU A 175 13.96 -14.19 4.55
C GLU A 175 15.34 -13.57 4.76
N ARG A 176 16.22 -13.65 3.76
CA ARG A 176 17.57 -13.06 3.83
C ARG A 176 17.53 -11.54 3.93
N GLN A 177 16.65 -10.87 3.20
CA GLN A 177 16.48 -9.42 3.31
C GLN A 177 16.12 -8.96 4.72
N MET A 178 15.44 -9.80 5.51
CA MET A 178 15.12 -9.50 6.91
C MET A 178 16.24 -9.92 7.86
N THR A 179 16.72 -11.15 7.75
CA THR A 179 17.62 -11.80 8.72
C THR A 179 19.09 -11.40 8.60
N THR A 180 19.49 -10.73 7.52
CA THR A 180 20.89 -10.31 7.29
C THR A 180 21.15 -8.84 7.62
N VAL A 181 20.14 -8.11 8.11
CA VAL A 181 20.30 -6.73 8.57
C VAL A 181 20.79 -6.73 10.03
N LEU A 182 22.07 -6.40 10.21
CA LEU A 182 22.78 -6.47 11.50
C LEU A 182 22.79 -5.11 12.23
N GLU A 183 21.66 -4.42 12.30
CA GLU A 183 21.53 -3.17 13.06
C GLU A 183 20.96 -3.44 14.46
N GLU A 184 21.43 -2.71 15.47
CA GLU A 184 21.05 -2.94 16.88
C GLU A 184 19.54 -2.75 17.14
N ASN A 185 18.86 -1.92 16.35
CA ASN A 185 17.44 -1.62 16.50
C ASN A 185 16.52 -2.58 15.72
N VAL A 186 17.08 -3.59 15.04
CA VAL A 186 16.35 -4.56 14.21
C VAL A 186 16.34 -5.93 14.89
N HIS A 187 15.14 -6.44 15.16
CA HIS A 187 14.94 -7.75 15.76
C HIS A 187 13.99 -8.59 14.90
N VAL A 188 14.46 -9.73 14.41
CA VAL A 188 13.67 -10.64 13.57
C VAL A 188 13.52 -11.97 14.30
N PHE A 189 12.28 -12.43 14.47
CA PHE A 189 11.93 -13.68 15.13
C PHE A 189 11.23 -14.62 14.17
N GLY A 190 11.83 -15.79 13.93
CA GLY A 190 11.16 -16.89 13.25
C GLY A 190 10.14 -17.54 14.18
N VAL A 191 8.93 -17.77 13.69
CA VAL A 191 7.79 -18.29 14.46
C VAL A 191 7.12 -19.45 13.72
N GLU A 192 6.48 -20.35 14.46
CA GLU A 192 5.63 -21.40 13.90
C GLU A 192 4.25 -20.85 13.52
N GLY A 193 3.62 -21.44 12.50
CA GLY A 193 2.31 -21.03 11.99
C GLY A 193 2.37 -20.25 10.67
N ASN A 194 1.22 -19.70 10.24
CA ASN A 194 1.07 -18.94 9.00
C ASN A 194 0.85 -17.43 9.22
N SER A 195 0.69 -16.66 8.13
CA SER A 195 0.54 -15.19 8.18
C SER A 195 -0.65 -14.72 9.02
N ASP A 196 -1.79 -15.40 8.93
CA ASP A 196 -3.02 -14.99 9.61
C ASP A 196 -2.98 -15.36 11.09
N GLU A 197 -2.38 -16.51 11.42
CA GLU A 197 -2.13 -16.94 12.81
C GLU A 197 -1.18 -15.98 13.53
N LEU A 198 -0.24 -15.37 12.80
CA LEU A 198 0.67 -14.37 13.37
C LEU A 198 0.02 -13.05 13.76
N ASP A 199 -1.10 -12.72 13.12
CA ASP A 199 -1.86 -11.53 13.47
C ASP A 199 -2.52 -11.68 14.85
N GLU A 200 -2.81 -12.90 15.32
CA GLU A 200 -3.44 -13.12 16.63
C GLU A 200 -2.61 -12.61 17.82
N PRO A 201 -1.34 -13.02 18.02
CA PRO A 201 -0.53 -12.51 19.12
C PRO A 201 -0.25 -11.01 18.97
N ILE A 202 -0.11 -10.50 17.74
CA ILE A 202 0.06 -9.07 17.47
C ILE A 202 -1.20 -8.31 17.91
N LYS A 203 -2.39 -8.78 17.52
CA LYS A 203 -3.68 -8.21 17.94
C LYS A 203 -3.82 -8.23 19.46
N ALA A 204 -3.45 -9.32 20.12
CA ALA A 204 -3.48 -9.42 21.58
C ALA A 204 -2.56 -8.38 22.26
N VAL A 205 -1.34 -8.19 21.74
CA VAL A 205 -0.41 -7.15 22.23
C VAL A 205 -1.02 -5.75 22.05
N PHE A 206 -1.62 -5.46 20.90
CA PHE A 206 -2.22 -4.15 20.63
C PHE A 206 -3.54 -3.90 21.37
N ALA A 207 -4.23 -4.96 21.82
CA ALA A 207 -5.40 -4.85 22.69
C ALA A 207 -5.03 -4.44 24.13
N ASP A 208 -3.82 -4.76 24.59
CA ASP A 208 -3.30 -4.28 25.88
C ASP A 208 -2.78 -2.84 25.77
N VAL A 209 -3.70 -1.88 25.91
CA VAL A 209 -3.41 -0.44 25.85
C VAL A 209 -2.34 -0.02 26.86
N ALA A 210 -2.29 -0.65 28.04
CA ALA A 210 -1.32 -0.32 29.06
C ALA A 210 0.09 -0.78 28.64
N PHE A 211 0.21 -1.98 28.09
CA PHE A 211 1.46 -2.51 27.56
C PHE A 211 1.96 -1.71 26.36
N VAL A 212 1.08 -1.43 25.39
CA VAL A 212 1.38 -0.59 24.22
C VAL A 212 1.93 0.76 24.64
N LYS A 213 1.26 1.43 25.59
CA LYS A 213 1.68 2.75 26.08
C LYS A 213 2.99 2.68 26.86
N LYS A 214 3.19 1.64 27.67
CA LYS A 214 4.43 1.44 28.46
C LYS A 214 5.65 1.24 27.57
N HIS A 215 5.49 0.52 26.47
CA HIS A 215 6.58 0.16 25.56
C HIS A 215 6.64 0.99 24.27
N ASN A 216 5.77 2.01 24.14
CA ASN A 216 5.63 2.85 22.94
C ASN A 216 5.49 2.01 21.66
N LEU A 217 4.64 0.99 21.70
CA LEU A 217 4.45 0.09 20.57
C LEU A 217 3.60 0.74 19.49
N MET A 218 3.95 0.49 18.24
CA MET A 218 3.12 0.84 17.09
C MET A 218 3.24 -0.21 15.98
N SER A 219 2.32 -0.20 15.02
CA SER A 219 2.39 -1.03 13.84
C SER A 219 2.60 -0.18 12.59
N LEU A 220 3.41 -0.68 11.65
CA LEU A 220 3.60 -0.11 10.31
C LEU A 220 2.87 -0.92 9.22
N ASN A 221 1.84 -1.68 9.60
CA ASN A 221 1.04 -2.47 8.67
C ASN A 221 0.28 -1.60 7.66
N SER A 222 -0.30 -2.23 6.64
CA SER A 222 -0.91 -1.54 5.48
C SER A 222 -2.14 -0.70 5.82
N ILE A 223 -2.59 -0.73 7.07
CA ILE A 223 -3.66 0.10 7.60
C ILE A 223 -3.21 1.54 7.89
N ASN A 224 -1.92 1.78 8.11
CA ASN A 224 -1.42 3.11 8.46
C ASN A 224 -1.72 4.11 7.33
N TRP A 225 -2.32 5.26 7.67
CA TRP A 225 -2.77 6.25 6.68
C TRP A 225 -1.62 6.77 5.81
N SER A 226 -0.44 7.02 6.38
CA SER A 226 0.73 7.52 5.64
C SER A 226 1.11 6.59 4.48
N ARG A 227 0.93 5.28 4.65
CA ARG A 227 1.23 4.31 3.60
C ARG A 227 0.29 4.47 2.39
N VAL A 228 -1.01 4.64 2.64
CA VAL A 228 -2.02 4.85 1.59
C VAL A 228 -1.83 6.21 0.92
N LEU A 229 -1.56 7.26 1.72
CA LEU A 229 -1.28 8.60 1.24
C LEU A 229 -0.16 8.61 0.18
N VAL A 230 0.99 8.03 0.50
CA VAL A 230 2.13 8.01 -0.42
C VAL A 230 1.86 7.13 -1.64
N GLN A 231 1.11 6.03 -1.48
CA GLN A 231 0.72 5.17 -2.59
C GLN A 231 -0.21 5.85 -3.60
N MET A 232 -0.85 6.98 -3.29
CA MET A 232 -1.61 7.70 -4.31
C MET A 232 -0.71 8.22 -5.43
N ALA A 233 0.55 8.57 -5.11
CA ALA A 233 1.44 9.24 -6.05
C ALA A 233 1.74 8.41 -7.31
N HIS A 234 1.88 7.09 -7.19
CA HIS A 234 2.15 6.26 -8.37
C HIS A 234 0.94 6.10 -9.29
N HIS A 235 -0.29 6.28 -8.79
CA HIS A 235 -1.48 6.36 -9.65
C HIS A 235 -1.49 7.65 -10.48
N PHE A 236 -1.22 8.79 -9.84
CA PHE A 236 -1.08 10.07 -10.55
C PHE A 236 0.08 10.04 -11.55
N PHE A 237 1.24 9.55 -11.12
CA PHE A 237 2.42 9.45 -11.98
C PHE A 237 2.14 8.57 -13.21
N ALA A 238 1.61 7.36 -13.00
CA ALA A 238 1.27 6.46 -14.12
C ALA A 238 0.27 7.09 -15.08
N TYR A 239 -0.76 7.75 -14.55
CA TYR A 239 -1.73 8.48 -15.36
C TYR A 239 -1.04 9.52 -16.24
N PHE A 240 -0.20 10.39 -15.66
CA PHE A 240 0.53 11.42 -16.42
C PHE A 240 1.46 10.86 -17.50
N GLN A 241 2.06 9.68 -17.26
CA GLN A 241 2.96 9.03 -18.22
C GLN A 241 2.22 8.28 -19.35
N CYS A 242 0.97 7.88 -19.11
CA CYS A 242 0.15 7.11 -20.05
C CYS A 242 -0.73 7.99 -20.94
N VAL A 243 -1.16 9.16 -20.47
CA VAL A 243 -2.07 10.00 -21.26
C VAL A 243 -1.37 10.70 -22.43
N PRO A 244 -1.98 10.75 -23.62
CA PRO A 244 -1.39 11.42 -24.77
C PRO A 244 -1.32 12.94 -24.60
N SER A 245 -2.31 13.53 -23.93
CA SER A 245 -2.37 14.97 -23.65
C SER A 245 -3.34 15.28 -22.52
N LEU A 246 -2.95 16.19 -21.63
CA LEU A 246 -3.81 16.78 -20.60
C LEU A 246 -4.62 17.98 -21.12
N ASP A 247 -4.50 18.28 -22.41
CA ASP A 247 -5.28 19.34 -23.06
C ASP A 247 -6.65 18.85 -23.60
N MET A 248 -6.87 17.55 -23.61
CA MET A 248 -8.11 16.92 -24.07
C MET A 248 -9.30 17.19 -23.12
N HIS A 249 -10.51 17.19 -23.69
CA HIS A 249 -11.75 17.32 -22.92
C HIS A 249 -12.85 16.39 -23.47
N PRO A 250 -13.42 15.47 -22.65
CA PRO A 250 -12.98 15.12 -21.30
C PRO A 250 -11.53 14.58 -21.29
N LEU A 251 -10.88 14.60 -20.13
CA LEU A 251 -9.57 13.96 -19.98
C LEU A 251 -9.71 12.46 -20.29
N PRO A 252 -8.75 11.84 -20.99
CA PRO A 252 -8.82 10.43 -21.30
C PRO A 252 -8.76 9.60 -20.01
N THR A 253 -9.60 8.59 -19.94
CA THR A 253 -9.59 7.61 -18.84
C THR A 253 -8.48 6.60 -19.07
N VAL A 254 -7.69 6.31 -18.03
CA VAL A 254 -6.66 5.26 -18.07
C VAL A 254 -7.12 4.09 -17.21
N GLU A 255 -7.10 2.88 -17.76
CA GLU A 255 -7.31 1.66 -16.98
C GLU A 255 -6.03 1.28 -16.23
N VAL A 256 -6.15 1.01 -14.92
CA VAL A 256 -5.04 0.65 -14.05
C VAL A 256 -5.35 -0.67 -13.37
N VAL A 257 -4.61 -1.71 -13.75
CA VAL A 257 -4.70 -3.04 -13.13
C VAL A 257 -3.81 -3.10 -11.90
N VAL A 258 -4.40 -3.38 -10.74
CA VAL A 258 -3.73 -3.40 -9.44
C VAL A 258 -3.73 -4.83 -8.88
N PRO A 259 -2.56 -5.51 -8.85
CA PRO A 259 -2.40 -6.74 -8.07
C PRO A 259 -2.68 -6.45 -6.60
N THR A 260 -3.69 -7.11 -6.04
CA THR A 260 -4.30 -6.72 -4.77
C THR A 260 -4.31 -7.87 -3.76
N GLY A 261 -3.70 -7.63 -2.60
CA GLY A 261 -3.84 -8.43 -1.38
C GLY A 261 -4.66 -7.65 -0.33
N ALA A 262 -3.98 -6.99 0.63
CA ALA A 262 -4.62 -6.21 1.70
C ALA A 262 -5.36 -4.92 1.26
N ALA A 263 -5.53 -4.69 -0.05
CA ALA A 263 -6.23 -3.57 -0.68
C ALA A 263 -5.69 -2.14 -0.44
N GLY A 264 -4.52 -1.94 0.17
CA GLY A 264 -3.99 -0.59 0.43
C GLY A 264 -3.70 0.23 -0.84
N ASN A 265 -3.05 -0.40 -1.83
CA ASN A 265 -2.77 0.23 -3.12
C ASN A 265 -4.06 0.53 -3.92
N LEU A 266 -5.03 -0.40 -3.83
CA LEU A 266 -6.35 -0.22 -4.45
C LEU A 266 -7.10 0.96 -3.81
N ALA A 267 -7.11 1.04 -2.47
CA ALA A 267 -7.70 2.16 -1.75
C ALA A 267 -7.05 3.50 -2.10
N ALA A 268 -5.72 3.55 -2.25
CA ALA A 268 -5.01 4.73 -2.73
C ALA A 268 -5.48 5.17 -4.13
N GLY A 269 -5.67 4.21 -5.05
CA GLY A 269 -6.23 4.48 -6.37
C GLY A 269 -7.66 5.03 -6.29
N CYS A 270 -8.52 4.44 -5.44
CA CYS A 270 -9.90 4.92 -5.24
C CYS A 270 -9.93 6.35 -4.70
N ILE A 271 -9.01 6.70 -3.79
CA ILE A 271 -8.88 8.06 -3.28
C ILE A 271 -8.43 9.00 -4.40
N ALA A 272 -7.40 8.64 -5.17
CA ALA A 272 -6.94 9.43 -6.31
C ALA A 272 -8.07 9.70 -7.32
N GLN A 273 -8.88 8.67 -7.61
CA GLN A 273 -10.06 8.81 -8.47
C GLN A 273 -11.09 9.81 -7.89
N LYS A 274 -11.39 9.70 -6.58
CA LYS A 274 -12.28 10.63 -5.85
C LYS A 274 -11.72 12.05 -5.74
N MET A 275 -10.41 12.24 -5.88
CA MET A 275 -9.76 13.55 -5.97
C MET A 275 -9.79 14.15 -7.37
N GLY A 276 -10.31 13.44 -8.38
CA GLY A 276 -10.46 13.94 -9.76
C GLY A 276 -9.53 13.31 -10.80
N LEU A 277 -8.75 12.27 -10.45
CA LEU A 277 -7.93 11.54 -11.42
C LEU A 277 -8.82 10.59 -12.27
N PRO A 278 -8.88 10.73 -13.60
CA PRO A 278 -9.75 9.89 -14.43
C PRO A 278 -9.08 8.54 -14.71
N VAL A 279 -9.11 7.67 -13.71
CA VAL A 279 -8.63 6.30 -13.80
C VAL A 279 -9.79 5.32 -13.63
N HIS A 280 -9.66 4.16 -14.24
CA HIS A 280 -10.54 3.02 -14.03
C HIS A 280 -9.72 1.90 -13.38
N LEU A 281 -10.03 1.54 -12.14
CA LEU A 281 -9.20 0.60 -11.39
C LEU A 281 -9.72 -0.82 -11.63
N VAL A 282 -8.81 -1.77 -11.80
CA VAL A 282 -9.12 -3.19 -11.90
C VAL A 282 -8.38 -3.92 -10.79
N ALA A 283 -9.10 -4.55 -9.86
CA ALA A 283 -8.47 -5.37 -8.83
C ALA A 283 -8.14 -6.76 -9.39
N ALA A 284 -6.86 -7.07 -9.55
CA ALA A 284 -6.37 -8.39 -9.91
C ALA A 284 -5.98 -9.16 -8.64
N VAL A 285 -6.55 -10.36 -8.48
CA VAL A 285 -6.31 -11.22 -7.31
C VAL A 285 -5.82 -12.60 -7.74
N ASN A 286 -5.23 -13.34 -6.81
CA ASN A 286 -5.02 -14.77 -6.98
C ASN A 286 -6.26 -15.54 -6.48
N CYS A 287 -6.14 -16.83 -6.19
CA CYS A 287 -7.25 -17.67 -5.75
C CYS A 287 -7.69 -17.43 -4.30
N ASN A 288 -7.01 -16.55 -3.58
CA ASN A 288 -7.52 -15.89 -2.39
C ASN A 288 -8.37 -14.68 -2.84
N ASP A 289 -9.59 -14.96 -3.27
CA ASP A 289 -10.34 -14.13 -4.22
C ASP A 289 -11.47 -13.29 -3.58
N ILE A 290 -11.43 -13.06 -2.26
CA ILE A 290 -12.47 -12.35 -1.52
C ILE A 290 -12.83 -10.99 -2.13
N ILE A 291 -11.84 -10.21 -2.61
CA ILE A 291 -12.09 -8.92 -3.26
C ILE A 291 -12.82 -9.11 -4.59
N HIS A 292 -12.44 -10.13 -5.36
CA HIS A 292 -13.09 -10.44 -6.63
C HIS A 292 -14.56 -10.84 -6.42
N ARG A 293 -14.84 -11.72 -5.45
CA ARG A 293 -16.22 -12.13 -5.10
C ARG A 293 -17.05 -10.95 -4.55
N ALA A 294 -16.43 -10.08 -3.76
CA ALA A 294 -17.08 -8.90 -3.23
C ALA A 294 -17.47 -7.91 -4.34
N VAL A 295 -16.55 -7.62 -5.27
CA VAL A 295 -16.81 -6.69 -6.38
C VAL A 295 -17.80 -7.29 -7.40
N GLN A 296 -17.68 -8.57 -7.75
CA GLN A 296 -18.57 -9.16 -8.76
C GLN A 296 -19.97 -9.47 -8.25
N ARG A 297 -20.05 -9.94 -7.00
CA ARG A 297 -21.25 -10.59 -6.48
C ARG A 297 -21.70 -10.00 -5.16
N GLY A 298 -20.99 -9.06 -4.55
CA GLY A 298 -21.30 -8.58 -3.20
C GLY A 298 -21.02 -9.60 -2.10
N ASP A 299 -20.24 -10.65 -2.35
CA ASP A 299 -19.88 -11.66 -1.36
C ASP A 299 -18.51 -11.34 -0.72
N PHE A 300 -18.53 -10.82 0.50
CA PHE A 300 -17.34 -10.48 1.30
C PHE A 300 -17.23 -11.44 2.49
N SER A 301 -16.80 -12.66 2.21
CA SER A 301 -16.67 -13.75 3.19
C SER A 301 -15.30 -14.40 3.12
N LEU A 302 -14.80 -14.87 4.28
CA LEU A 302 -13.59 -15.67 4.34
C LEU A 302 -13.78 -17.02 3.63
N SER A 303 -12.68 -17.57 3.13
CA SER A 303 -12.62 -18.97 2.65
C SER A 303 -12.17 -19.87 3.79
N GLU A 304 -12.34 -21.19 3.66
CA GLU A 304 -11.96 -22.14 4.71
C GLU A 304 -10.47 -22.06 5.10
N ALA A 305 -9.58 -21.82 4.14
CA ALA A 305 -8.14 -21.70 4.37
C ALA A 305 -7.45 -20.82 3.32
N VAL A 306 -6.38 -20.14 3.72
CA VAL A 306 -5.49 -19.43 2.79
C VAL A 306 -4.83 -20.45 1.88
N LYS A 307 -4.86 -20.20 0.56
CA LYS A 307 -4.20 -21.06 -0.42
C LYS A 307 -2.85 -20.46 -0.78
N PRO A 308 -1.73 -21.17 -0.54
CA PRO A 308 -0.41 -20.73 -1.00
C PRO A 308 -0.36 -20.59 -2.52
N THR A 309 0.23 -19.50 -3.01
CA THR A 309 0.40 -19.24 -4.45
C THR A 309 1.81 -18.73 -4.77
N PHE A 310 2.14 -18.60 -6.06
CA PHE A 310 3.38 -17.94 -6.50
C PHE A 310 3.44 -16.45 -6.15
N ALA A 311 2.30 -15.83 -5.84
CA ALA A 311 2.21 -14.43 -5.42
C ALA A 311 1.89 -14.37 -3.91
N SER A 312 2.78 -14.92 -3.07
CA SER A 312 2.55 -15.09 -1.62
C SER A 312 2.17 -13.80 -0.89
N ALA A 313 2.67 -12.65 -1.33
CA ALA A 313 2.31 -11.33 -0.77
C ALA A 313 0.83 -10.95 -0.99
N MET A 314 0.09 -11.69 -1.82
CA MET A 314 -1.34 -11.54 -2.10
C MET A 314 -2.19 -12.66 -1.48
N ASP A 315 -1.57 -13.64 -0.80
CA ASP A 315 -2.28 -14.75 -0.13
C ASP A 315 -2.93 -14.25 1.17
N ILE A 316 -3.98 -13.44 1.04
CA ILE A 316 -4.63 -12.70 2.13
C ILE A 316 -6.12 -12.94 2.04
N GLN A 317 -6.74 -13.35 3.15
CA GLN A 317 -8.20 -13.44 3.22
C GLN A 317 -8.88 -12.23 3.90
N VAL A 318 -8.16 -11.47 4.73
CA VAL A 318 -8.70 -10.28 5.39
C VAL A 318 -8.13 -9.02 4.72
N PRO A 319 -8.78 -8.47 3.68
CA PRO A 319 -8.28 -7.30 2.98
C PRO A 319 -8.65 -6.02 3.74
N TYR A 320 -7.95 -5.73 4.83
CA TYR A 320 -8.30 -4.66 5.79
C TYR A 320 -8.64 -3.30 5.14
N ASN A 321 -7.98 -2.90 4.05
CA ASN A 321 -8.26 -1.61 3.39
C ASN A 321 -9.55 -1.59 2.55
N MET A 322 -10.24 -2.71 2.37
CA MET A 322 -11.59 -2.70 1.79
C MET A 322 -12.56 -1.88 2.65
N GLU A 323 -12.31 -1.76 3.97
CA GLU A 323 -13.07 -0.86 4.84
C GLU A 323 -13.01 0.61 4.34
N ARG A 324 -11.83 1.08 3.90
CA ARG A 324 -11.69 2.42 3.28
C ARG A 324 -12.44 2.52 1.96
N VAL A 325 -12.42 1.46 1.15
CA VAL A 325 -13.15 1.43 -0.13
C VAL A 325 -14.66 1.48 0.11
N PHE A 326 -15.18 0.71 1.08
CA PHE A 326 -16.59 0.74 1.46
C PHE A 326 -17.00 2.12 1.98
N TRP A 327 -16.17 2.75 2.81
CA TRP A 327 -16.41 4.11 3.28
C TRP A 327 -16.47 5.14 2.13
N LEU A 328 -15.56 5.05 1.15
CA LEU A 328 -15.58 5.93 -0.04
C LEU A 328 -16.79 5.67 -0.94
N LEU A 329 -17.22 4.42 -1.05
CA LEU A 329 -18.36 3.99 -1.85
C LEU A 329 -19.69 4.39 -1.21
N SER A 330 -19.80 4.30 0.11
CA SER A 330 -20.99 4.69 0.86
C SER A 330 -21.21 6.20 0.85
N GLY A 331 -20.17 6.99 0.50
CA GLY A 331 -20.22 8.45 0.57
C GLY A 331 -19.85 8.94 1.97
N SER A 332 -18.86 8.31 2.58
CA SER A 332 -18.38 8.59 3.93
C SER A 332 -19.37 8.24 5.04
N ASP A 333 -20.29 7.30 4.77
CA ASP A 333 -21.23 6.80 5.78
C ASP A 333 -20.53 5.86 6.77
N CYS A 334 -20.21 6.43 7.94
CA CYS A 334 -19.55 5.72 9.03
C CYS A 334 -20.45 4.66 9.68
N GLN A 335 -21.78 4.87 9.69
CA GLN A 335 -22.71 3.92 10.30
C GLN A 335 -22.82 2.65 9.46
N MET A 336 -22.97 2.80 8.14
CA MET A 336 -22.97 1.68 7.20
C MET A 336 -21.65 0.92 7.27
N THR A 337 -20.53 1.64 7.19
CA THR A 337 -19.19 1.03 7.22
C THR A 337 -18.97 0.24 8.51
N ARG A 338 -19.30 0.84 9.67
CA ARG A 338 -19.23 0.16 10.97
C ARG A 338 -20.09 -1.11 11.00
N GLY A 339 -21.34 -1.03 10.57
CA GLY A 339 -22.25 -2.18 10.57
C GLY A 339 -21.74 -3.35 9.72
N LEU A 340 -21.18 -3.06 8.55
CA LEU A 340 -20.56 -4.08 7.68
C LEU A 340 -19.35 -4.71 8.37
N MET A 341 -18.44 -3.91 8.93
CA MET A 341 -17.21 -4.44 9.50
C MET A 341 -17.45 -5.19 10.82
N GLU A 342 -18.35 -4.71 11.69
CA GLU A 342 -18.75 -5.44 12.91
C GLU A 342 -19.43 -6.77 12.57
N GLN A 343 -20.24 -6.83 11.51
CA GLN A 343 -20.80 -8.09 11.04
C GLN A 343 -19.71 -9.03 10.52
N PHE A 344 -18.77 -8.52 9.73
CA PHE A 344 -17.64 -9.30 9.21
C PHE A 344 -16.77 -9.85 10.34
N GLU A 345 -16.42 -9.04 11.33
CA GLU A 345 -15.64 -9.46 12.49
C GLU A 345 -16.34 -10.57 13.28
N ARG A 346 -17.67 -10.48 13.44
CA ARG A 346 -18.46 -11.47 14.18
C ARG A 346 -18.68 -12.78 13.42
N THR A 347 -18.87 -12.71 12.10
CA THR A 347 -19.41 -13.84 11.31
C THR A 347 -18.47 -14.32 10.21
N GLN A 348 -17.39 -13.58 9.95
CA GLN A 348 -16.47 -13.78 8.83
C GLN A 348 -17.18 -13.78 7.45
N ASN A 349 -18.39 -13.20 7.39
CA ASN A 349 -19.25 -13.22 6.22
C ASN A 349 -20.15 -11.98 6.18
N VAL A 350 -20.04 -11.21 5.10
CA VAL A 350 -20.92 -10.07 4.82
C VAL A 350 -21.39 -10.12 3.38
N ARG A 351 -22.71 -9.95 3.20
CA ARG A 351 -23.29 -9.60 1.91
C ARG A 351 -23.30 -8.09 1.77
N LEU A 352 -22.61 -7.56 0.77
CA LEU A 352 -22.61 -6.11 0.53
C LEU A 352 -24.03 -5.64 0.13
N PRO A 353 -24.52 -4.51 0.66
CA PRO A 353 -25.79 -3.93 0.25
C PRO A 353 -25.83 -3.57 -1.24
N GLU A 354 -27.01 -3.56 -1.84
CA GLU A 354 -27.19 -3.20 -3.26
C GLU A 354 -26.70 -1.77 -3.55
N GLU A 355 -26.79 -0.87 -2.57
CA GLU A 355 -26.31 0.52 -2.68
C GLU A 355 -24.79 0.62 -2.91
N LEU A 356 -24.02 -0.35 -2.40
CA LEU A 356 -22.57 -0.43 -2.64
C LEU A 356 -22.23 -1.15 -3.95
N GLN A 357 -23.12 -2.04 -4.42
CA GLN A 357 -22.95 -2.80 -5.67
C GLN A 357 -23.42 -2.04 -6.92
N SER A 358 -24.44 -1.18 -6.77
CA SER A 358 -25.11 -0.48 -7.87
C SER A 358 -24.43 0.82 -8.31
N LYS A 359 -23.59 1.41 -7.45
CA LYS A 359 -22.76 2.55 -7.84
C LYS A 359 -21.74 2.08 -8.87
N PRO A 360 -21.42 2.87 -9.92
CA PRO A 360 -20.34 2.53 -10.84
C PRO A 360 -19.08 2.29 -10.01
N SER A 361 -18.70 1.02 -9.89
CA SER A 361 -17.66 0.65 -8.94
C SER A 361 -16.38 1.35 -9.38
N PRO A 362 -15.68 2.06 -8.48
CA PRO A 362 -14.37 2.62 -8.78
C PRO A 362 -13.37 1.52 -9.15
N VAL A 363 -13.73 0.26 -8.81
CA VAL A 363 -12.96 -0.95 -9.01
C VAL A 363 -13.78 -1.95 -9.82
N LEU A 364 -13.34 -2.29 -11.03
CA LEU A 364 -13.79 -3.50 -11.70
C LEU A 364 -13.10 -4.73 -11.13
N SER A 365 -13.82 -5.83 -11.21
CA SER A 365 -13.25 -7.15 -10.95
C SER A 365 -12.31 -7.54 -12.11
N GLY A 366 -11.05 -7.79 -11.79
CA GLY A 366 -10.08 -8.39 -12.69
C GLY A 366 -10.08 -9.93 -12.64
N PRO A 367 -9.32 -10.60 -13.51
CA PRO A 367 -9.22 -12.06 -13.54
C PRO A 367 -8.60 -12.61 -12.25
N CYS A 368 -9.05 -13.80 -11.84
CA CYS A 368 -8.40 -14.62 -10.81
C CYS A 368 -7.26 -15.41 -11.48
N LEU A 369 -6.01 -15.10 -11.15
CA LEU A 369 -4.85 -15.50 -11.97
C LEU A 369 -4.09 -16.75 -11.48
N CYS A 370 -4.66 -17.59 -10.63
CA CYS A 370 -3.88 -18.62 -9.91
C CYS A 370 -3.08 -19.62 -10.78
N SER A 371 -3.57 -20.00 -11.96
CA SER A 371 -2.86 -20.95 -12.86
C SER A 371 -2.17 -20.27 -14.06
N GLN A 372 -2.30 -18.95 -14.19
CA GLN A 372 -1.87 -18.20 -15.38
C GLN A 372 -0.60 -17.37 -15.15
N VAL A 373 -0.14 -17.21 -13.90
CA VAL A 373 1.06 -16.42 -13.57
C VAL A 373 2.29 -16.90 -14.35
N SER A 374 2.59 -18.21 -14.30
CA SER A 374 3.76 -18.78 -14.99
C SER A 374 3.68 -18.61 -16.52
N ARG A 375 2.50 -18.84 -17.11
CA ARG A 375 2.28 -18.65 -18.55
C ARG A 375 2.41 -17.18 -18.97
N SER A 376 1.90 -16.26 -18.15
CA SER A 376 1.97 -14.81 -18.42
C SER A 376 3.42 -14.33 -18.33
N CYS A 377 4.17 -14.78 -17.32
CA CYS A 377 5.61 -14.53 -17.23
C CYS A 377 6.32 -15.06 -18.49
N CYS A 378 6.13 -16.33 -18.87
CA CYS A 378 6.74 -16.89 -20.09
C CYS A 378 6.38 -16.13 -21.38
N GLY A 379 5.13 -15.62 -21.49
CA GLY A 379 4.71 -14.79 -22.62
C GLY A 379 5.51 -13.47 -22.69
N CYS A 380 5.64 -12.76 -21.57
CA CYS A 380 6.43 -11.53 -21.51
C CYS A 380 7.93 -11.73 -21.83
N TRP A 381 8.47 -12.93 -21.56
CA TRP A 381 9.86 -13.28 -21.84
C TRP A 381 10.11 -13.66 -23.30
N THR A 382 9.14 -14.29 -23.97
CA THR A 382 9.30 -14.76 -25.36
C THR A 382 9.00 -13.68 -26.39
N GLU A 383 8.31 -12.61 -26.01
CA GLU A 383 8.07 -11.48 -26.90
C GLU A 383 9.32 -10.58 -27.09
N PRO A 384 9.75 -10.32 -28.34
CA PRO A 384 10.87 -9.41 -28.58
C PRO A 384 10.57 -7.99 -28.09
N ARG A 385 11.44 -7.44 -27.23
CA ARG A 385 11.49 -6.00 -26.94
C ARG A 385 11.94 -5.26 -28.20
N ASN A 386 11.00 -4.80 -29.02
CA ASN A 386 11.31 -3.85 -30.08
C ASN A 386 11.45 -2.45 -29.47
N SER A 387 12.57 -2.18 -28.80
CA SER A 387 13.01 -0.80 -28.55
C SER A 387 14.10 -0.45 -29.55
N SER A 388 13.73 0.34 -30.56
CA SER A 388 14.69 1.01 -31.42
C SER A 388 15.44 2.07 -30.58
N GLY A 389 16.70 1.78 -30.28
CA GLY A 389 17.72 2.78 -29.94
C GLY A 389 17.87 3.15 -28.46
N ASP A 390 18.41 2.25 -27.64
CA ASP A 390 19.39 2.64 -26.61
C ASP A 390 20.28 1.44 -26.22
N PRO A 391 21.63 1.47 -26.40
CA PRO A 391 22.48 0.30 -26.18
C PRO A 391 22.94 0.07 -24.73
N SER A 392 22.49 0.84 -23.72
CA SER A 392 23.07 0.77 -22.36
C SER A 392 22.28 0.06 -21.26
N SER A 393 21.08 -0.49 -21.50
CA SER A 393 20.35 -1.21 -20.43
C SER A 393 20.58 -2.73 -20.49
N GLY A 394 21.79 -3.16 -20.16
CA GLY A 394 22.09 -4.55 -19.85
C GLY A 394 21.60 -4.91 -18.45
N VAL A 395 20.29 -5.14 -18.29
CA VAL A 395 19.72 -5.74 -17.07
C VAL A 395 19.09 -7.07 -17.48
N LYS A 396 19.83 -8.16 -17.29
CA LYS A 396 19.25 -9.50 -17.23
C LYS A 396 18.22 -9.49 -16.09
N GLY A 397 16.98 -9.87 -16.41
CA GLY A 397 15.88 -9.91 -15.46
C GLY A 397 16.05 -11.05 -14.47
N ASP A 398 16.65 -10.77 -13.32
CA ASP A 398 16.74 -11.71 -12.20
C ASP A 398 15.62 -11.52 -11.15
N ALA A 399 14.55 -10.78 -11.48
CA ALA A 399 13.47 -10.46 -10.53
C ALA A 399 12.19 -11.32 -10.67
N LEU A 400 12.16 -12.32 -11.56
CA LEU A 400 10.96 -13.16 -11.80
C LEU A 400 11.27 -14.66 -11.94
N HIS A 401 12.36 -15.16 -11.36
CA HIS A 401 12.63 -16.59 -11.28
C HIS A 401 12.29 -17.11 -9.87
N PRO A 402 11.19 -17.86 -9.68
CA PRO A 402 11.19 -18.93 -8.69
C PRO A 402 11.94 -20.10 -9.33
N ASP A 403 13.06 -20.48 -8.72
CA ASP A 403 13.84 -21.71 -8.88
C ASP A 403 13.46 -22.63 -10.07
N ALA A 404 14.25 -22.56 -11.15
CA ALA A 404 14.52 -23.73 -11.97
C ALA A 404 15.82 -24.33 -11.46
N GLU A 405 15.75 -25.29 -10.53
CA GLU A 405 16.80 -26.26 -10.25
C GLU A 405 16.13 -27.52 -9.70
N GLU A 406 16.20 -28.59 -10.51
CA GLU A 406 15.81 -30.01 -10.36
C GLU A 406 14.43 -30.41 -9.79
#